data_AF-A0A7K7CU62-F1
#
_entry.id   AF-A0A7K7CU62-F1
#
_cell.length_a   1.000
_cell.length_b   1.000
_cell.length_c   1.000
_cell.angle_alpha   90.00
_cell.angle_beta   90.00
_cell.angle_gamma   90.00
#
_symmetry.space_group_name_H-M   'P 1'
#
loop_
_entity.id
_entity.type
_entity.pdbx_description
1 polymer ?
#
loop_
_entity_poly.entity_id
_entity_poly.type
_entity_poly.pdbx_seq_one_letter_code
_entity_poly.pdbx_strand_id
1 'polypeptide(L)'
;CCVLGKKSYFAAAVCIMTVTSMLAVSYLKLQSLSHQPKVIQEGRRCRGKIAISTITALEGNKTFIISPYFDDRESKVTRLIGIVHHEDVKQLYCWFCCQANGKIYVSKAKIDVHSDRFGFPYGAADIVCLEPKNCDPTHVSIHQSPHGNIDQLPRFEIKNRKPETFSVDFTVCISAMFGNYNNVLQFIQSMEMYKILGVQKVVIYKNNCSHLMEKVLKFYIEEGTVEVIPWPINSHLRVSSAWHFMQDGTHIGYYGQITALNDCIYRNMERSKFVVLNDADEIILPLKHPDWKTMMNSLQEQNPGTSVFLFENHIFPETISSQTFNISSWNAVPGVNILQHVYREPDRKNVMNPRKMIVDPRKVIQTSVHSVLRAYGKSVYVPMDVALIYHCRKGLQGNLPRESLIRDTTLWKYNSSLIMNVNKVLSQTMLQTQN
;
A
#
# COMPACT_ATOMS: atom_id res chain seq x y z
N CYS A 1 61.43 -12.58 29.58
CA CYS A 1 61.24 -11.67 28.42
C CYS A 1 59.92 -11.86 27.64
N CYS A 2 58.76 -12.17 28.25
CA CYS A 2 57.51 -12.40 27.49
C CYS A 2 56.26 -11.64 28.00
N VAL A 3 56.41 -10.56 28.76
CA VAL A 3 55.26 -9.79 29.30
C VAL A 3 55.12 -8.38 28.66
N LEU A 4 56.18 -7.86 28.03
CA LEU A 4 56.18 -6.51 27.44
C LEU A 4 55.59 -6.44 26.02
N GLY A 5 55.69 -7.49 25.21
CA GLY A 5 55.17 -7.51 23.84
C GLY A 5 53.63 -7.49 23.76
N LYS A 6 52.93 -8.26 24.61
CA LYS A 6 51.45 -8.33 24.61
C LYS A 6 50.77 -7.00 24.93
N LYS A 7 51.36 -6.18 25.81
CA LYS A 7 50.80 -4.85 26.15
C LYS A 7 50.90 -3.86 24.99
N SER A 8 51.98 -3.91 24.21
CA SER A 8 52.18 -3.03 23.05
C SER A 8 51.21 -3.36 21.91
N TYR A 9 51.01 -4.66 21.60
CA TYR A 9 50.00 -5.10 20.62
C TYR A 9 48.58 -4.76 21.07
N PHE A 10 48.27 -4.90 22.36
CA PHE A 10 46.96 -4.53 22.89
C PHE A 10 46.71 -3.02 22.82
N ALA A 11 47.71 -2.19 23.18
CA ALA A 11 47.62 -0.74 23.06
C ALA A 11 47.45 -0.29 21.59
N ALA A 12 48.19 -0.90 20.65
CA ALA A 12 48.05 -0.63 19.23
C ALA A 12 46.66 -1.03 18.69
N ALA A 13 46.14 -2.19 19.08
CA ALA A 13 44.81 -2.64 18.70
C ALA A 13 43.70 -1.73 19.23
N VAL A 14 43.79 -1.30 20.50
CA VAL A 14 42.87 -0.32 21.09
C VAL A 14 42.95 1.01 20.35
N CYS A 15 44.16 1.48 20.02
CA CYS A 15 44.35 2.73 19.28
C CYS A 15 43.71 2.65 17.89
N ILE A 16 43.90 1.55 17.15
CA ILE A 16 43.27 1.34 15.84
C ILE A 16 41.74 1.33 15.97
N MET A 17 41.19 0.60 16.94
CA MET A 17 39.74 0.56 17.18
C MET A 17 39.16 1.94 17.53
N THR A 18 39.89 2.75 18.31
CA THR A 18 39.44 4.11 18.63
C THR A 18 39.49 5.03 17.42
N VAL A 19 40.54 4.96 16.60
CA VAL A 19 40.67 5.78 15.38
C VAL A 19 39.62 5.38 14.35
N THR A 20 39.39 4.09 14.12
CA THR A 20 38.34 3.62 13.19
C THR A 20 36.95 4.03 13.68
N SER A 21 36.69 3.93 14.98
CA SER A 21 35.45 4.42 15.59
C SER A 21 35.27 5.93 15.41
N MET A 22 36.31 6.74 15.69
CA MET A 22 36.25 8.20 15.49
C MET A 22 36.05 8.58 14.03
N LEU A 23 36.73 7.91 13.10
CA LEU A 23 36.55 8.12 11.66
C LEU A 23 35.12 7.75 11.21
N ALA A 24 34.59 6.62 11.70
CA ALA A 24 33.21 6.22 11.43
C ALA A 24 32.21 7.24 11.97
N VAL A 25 32.38 7.71 13.21
CA VAL A 25 31.53 8.74 13.82
C VAL A 25 31.61 10.06 13.06
N SER A 26 32.82 10.50 12.67
CA SER A 26 33.02 11.71 11.88
C SER A 26 32.34 11.60 10.51
N TYR A 27 32.49 10.46 9.84
CA TYR A 27 31.85 10.18 8.56
C TYR A 27 30.31 10.19 8.67
N LEU A 28 29.75 9.54 9.69
CA LEU A 28 28.31 9.56 9.98
C LEU A 28 27.81 10.98 10.26
N LYS A 29 28.59 11.78 10.99
CA LYS A 29 28.26 13.19 11.28
C LYS A 29 28.25 14.03 10.00
N LEU A 30 29.23 13.84 9.11
CA LEU A 30 29.30 14.54 7.82
C LEU A 30 28.13 14.15 6.90
N GLN A 31 27.77 12.86 6.87
CA GLN A 31 26.59 12.38 6.15
C GLN A 31 25.31 13.01 6.71
N SER A 32 25.14 13.05 8.03
CA SER A 32 23.99 13.70 8.67
C SER A 32 23.89 15.19 8.31
N LEU A 33 25.00 15.92 8.36
CA LEU A 33 25.09 17.33 7.95
C LEU A 33 24.70 17.56 6.49
N SER A 34 24.99 16.61 5.60
CA SER A 34 24.63 16.74 4.17
C SER A 34 23.12 16.68 3.90
N HIS A 35 22.35 16.04 4.79
CA HIS A 35 20.90 15.94 4.68
C HIS A 35 20.18 17.10 5.37
N GLN A 36 20.88 17.87 6.21
CA GLN A 36 20.26 19.01 6.90
C GLN A 36 19.78 20.07 5.92
N PRO A 37 18.59 20.66 6.14
CA PRO A 37 18.08 21.74 5.30
C PRO A 37 19.01 22.95 5.33
N LYS A 38 19.43 23.42 4.16
CA LYS A 38 20.24 24.63 3.99
C LYS A 38 19.39 25.72 3.34
N VAL A 39 19.50 26.95 3.84
CA VAL A 39 18.90 28.11 3.18
C VAL A 39 19.72 28.42 1.93
N ILE A 40 19.06 28.51 0.79
CA ILE A 40 19.73 28.84 -0.49
C ILE A 40 19.26 30.17 -1.07
N GLN A 41 18.13 30.70 -0.61
CA GLN A 41 17.57 31.95 -1.10
C GLN A 41 16.65 32.60 -0.07
N GLU A 42 16.78 33.92 0.08
CA GLU A 42 15.93 34.77 0.92
C GLU A 42 15.03 35.66 0.04
N GLY A 43 13.77 35.83 0.43
CA GLY A 43 12.85 36.80 -0.19
C GLY A 43 12.09 36.33 -1.43
N ARG A 44 12.17 35.04 -1.82
CA ARG A 44 11.37 34.50 -2.94
C ARG A 44 10.24 33.58 -2.46
N ARG A 45 9.05 33.78 -3.03
CA ARG A 45 7.93 32.83 -2.96
C ARG A 45 8.08 31.78 -4.05
N CYS A 46 7.78 30.53 -3.76
CA CYS A 46 7.75 29.47 -4.76
C CYS A 46 6.51 29.58 -5.66
N ARG A 47 6.72 29.84 -6.94
CA ARG A 47 5.66 30.08 -7.94
C ARG A 47 5.39 28.89 -8.85
N GLY A 48 6.03 27.74 -8.59
CA GLY A 48 5.81 26.50 -9.33
C GLY A 48 4.34 26.11 -9.42
N LYS A 49 3.98 25.39 -10.49
CA LYS A 49 2.61 24.88 -10.63
C LYS A 49 2.32 23.82 -9.57
N ILE A 50 1.11 23.82 -9.02
CA ILE A 50 0.67 22.76 -8.11
C ILE A 50 0.48 21.48 -8.93
N ALA A 51 1.07 20.38 -8.48
CA ALA A 51 0.88 19.08 -9.08
C ALA A 51 -0.50 18.54 -8.69
N ILE A 52 -1.35 18.28 -9.69
CA ILE A 52 -2.73 17.81 -9.50
C ILE A 52 -2.86 16.32 -9.89
N SER A 53 -1.95 15.82 -10.72
CA SER A 53 -1.92 14.44 -11.19
C SER A 53 -1.46 13.48 -10.08
N THR A 54 -2.09 12.30 -9.98
CA THR A 54 -1.69 11.24 -9.05
C THR A 54 -0.26 10.73 -9.27
N ILE A 55 0.21 10.75 -10.52
CA ILE A 55 1.58 10.38 -10.89
C ILE A 55 2.18 11.55 -11.65
N THR A 56 3.24 12.14 -11.10
CA THR A 56 3.96 13.25 -11.74
C THR A 56 5.39 12.82 -12.06
N ALA A 57 5.70 12.73 -13.35
CA ALA A 57 7.07 12.47 -13.81
C ALA A 57 7.96 13.70 -13.56
N LEU A 58 9.15 13.48 -13.00
CA LEU A 58 10.20 14.50 -12.95
C LEU A 58 11.00 14.50 -14.26
N GLU A 59 11.82 15.53 -14.43
CA GLU A 59 12.73 15.65 -15.57
C GLU A 59 13.61 14.39 -15.71
N GLY A 60 13.75 13.92 -16.94
CA GLY A 60 14.47 12.69 -17.29
C GLY A 60 13.65 11.40 -17.21
N ASN A 61 12.40 11.43 -16.74
CA ASN A 61 11.49 10.26 -16.69
C ASN A 61 12.07 9.05 -15.92
N LYS A 62 12.95 9.31 -14.94
CA LYS A 62 13.53 8.29 -14.05
C LYS A 62 12.93 8.28 -12.64
N THR A 63 12.13 9.30 -12.32
CA THR A 63 11.48 9.47 -11.01
C THR A 63 10.06 9.94 -11.23
N PHE A 64 9.12 9.30 -10.55
CA PHE A 64 7.70 9.63 -10.59
C PHE A 64 7.22 9.81 -9.16
N ILE A 65 6.68 10.98 -8.85
CA ILE A 65 6.17 11.31 -7.52
C ILE A 65 4.69 10.98 -7.46
N ILE A 66 4.29 10.25 -6.41
CA ILE A 66 2.89 9.91 -6.13
C ILE A 66 2.31 10.93 -5.15
N SER A 67 2.86 11.01 -3.94
CA SER A 67 2.38 11.94 -2.91
C SER A 67 3.40 12.13 -1.78
N PRO A 68 3.58 13.37 -1.29
CA PRO A 68 4.32 13.64 -0.07
C PRO A 68 3.40 13.60 1.17
N TYR A 69 3.92 13.05 2.26
CA TYR A 69 3.26 12.95 3.56
C TYR A 69 4.18 13.52 4.64
N PHE A 70 3.60 14.24 5.58
CA PHE A 70 4.28 14.57 6.82
C PHE A 70 4.44 13.29 7.65
N ASP A 71 5.63 13.04 8.19
CA ASP A 71 5.95 11.88 9.00
C ASP A 71 6.90 12.32 10.12
N ASP A 72 6.45 12.25 11.36
CA ASP A 72 7.20 12.66 12.55
C ASP A 72 7.47 11.51 13.52
N ARG A 73 7.23 10.26 13.08
CA ARG A 73 7.34 9.06 13.93
C ARG A 73 8.75 8.81 14.46
N GLU A 74 9.77 9.22 13.72
CA GLU A 74 11.19 9.16 14.10
C GLU A 74 11.82 10.56 14.20
N SER A 75 11.58 11.38 13.19
CA SER A 75 12.08 12.75 13.08
C SER A 75 11.16 13.54 12.16
N LYS A 76 11.15 14.87 12.27
CA LYS A 76 10.32 15.75 11.44
C LYS A 76 10.76 15.68 9.97
N VAL A 77 10.11 14.84 9.17
CA VAL A 77 10.41 14.65 7.75
C VAL A 77 9.18 14.82 6.88
N THR A 78 9.41 15.20 5.63
CA THR A 78 8.47 14.91 4.54
C THR A 78 8.94 13.63 3.87
N ARG A 79 8.06 12.62 3.83
CA ARG A 79 8.27 11.36 3.13
C ARG A 79 7.43 11.35 1.87
N LEU A 80 8.08 11.21 0.72
CA LEU A 80 7.39 11.11 -0.56
C LEU A 80 7.35 9.66 -1.00
N ILE A 81 6.15 9.18 -1.30
CA ILE A 81 5.95 7.91 -2.00
C ILE A 81 6.16 8.17 -3.49
N GLY A 82 7.03 7.38 -4.10
CA GLY A 82 7.41 7.52 -5.51
C GLY A 82 7.76 6.21 -6.18
N ILE A 83 8.02 6.29 -7.48
CA ILE A 83 8.59 5.23 -8.30
C ILE A 83 9.91 5.76 -8.84
N VAL A 84 11.01 5.02 -8.66
CA VAL A 84 12.34 5.44 -9.12
C VAL A 84 13.03 4.32 -9.87
N HIS A 85 13.82 4.70 -10.88
CA HIS A 85 14.78 3.78 -11.48
C HIS A 85 15.91 3.49 -10.48
N HIS A 86 16.09 2.23 -10.08
CA HIS A 86 16.92 1.90 -8.92
C HIS A 86 18.43 2.17 -9.12
N GLU A 87 18.90 2.15 -10.37
CA GLU A 87 20.32 2.44 -10.68
C GLU A 87 20.53 3.91 -11.07
N ASP A 88 19.80 4.41 -12.05
CA ASP A 88 20.01 5.74 -12.64
C ASP A 88 19.77 6.92 -11.67
N VAL A 89 18.86 6.79 -10.69
CA VAL A 89 18.55 7.89 -9.77
C VAL A 89 19.54 7.91 -8.62
N LYS A 90 20.56 8.77 -8.72
CA LYS A 90 21.63 8.87 -7.71
C LYS A 90 21.36 9.85 -6.58
N GLN A 91 20.66 10.93 -6.88
CA GLN A 91 20.42 12.01 -5.92
C GLN A 91 19.15 12.77 -6.27
N LEU A 92 18.45 13.18 -5.22
CA LEU A 92 17.30 14.07 -5.28
C LEU A 92 17.41 15.06 -4.12
N TYR A 93 16.83 16.23 -4.29
CA TYR A 93 16.81 17.31 -3.32
C TYR A 93 15.38 17.80 -3.15
N CYS A 94 14.94 17.92 -1.92
CA CYS A 94 13.65 18.51 -1.57
C CYS A 94 13.83 19.99 -1.28
N TRP A 95 12.97 20.79 -1.91
CA TRP A 95 12.93 22.24 -1.77
C TRP A 95 11.65 22.60 -1.01
N PHE A 96 11.82 23.16 0.19
CA PHE A 96 10.75 23.55 1.08
C PHE A 96 10.54 25.06 1.05
N CYS A 97 9.29 25.43 0.79
CA CYS A 97 8.87 26.81 0.64
C CYS A 97 8.25 27.31 1.94
N CYS A 98 9.06 27.97 2.77
CA CYS A 98 8.59 28.47 4.05
C CYS A 98 8.07 29.89 3.91
N GLN A 99 6.77 30.02 3.62
CA GLN A 99 6.14 31.32 3.41
C GLN A 99 6.24 32.23 4.64
N ALA A 100 6.16 31.68 5.86
CA ALA A 100 6.18 32.44 7.10
C ALA A 100 7.46 33.24 7.33
N ASN A 101 8.62 32.74 6.88
CA ASN A 101 9.91 33.42 7.00
C ASN A 101 10.49 33.88 5.65
N GLY A 102 9.77 33.65 4.54
CA GLY A 102 10.20 34.02 3.19
C GLY A 102 11.47 33.32 2.71
N LYS A 103 11.83 32.16 3.31
CA LYS A 103 13.05 31.42 2.97
C LYS A 103 12.74 30.13 2.24
N ILE A 104 13.68 29.74 1.39
CA ILE A 104 13.67 28.46 0.68
C ILE A 104 14.77 27.58 1.27
N TYR A 105 14.36 26.42 1.77
CA TYR A 105 15.26 25.44 2.35
C TYR A 105 15.42 24.26 1.40
N VAL A 106 16.66 23.82 1.19
CA VAL A 106 16.97 22.64 0.39
C VAL A 106 17.61 21.59 1.27
N SER A 107 17.04 20.38 1.23
CA SER A 107 17.58 19.20 1.90
C SER A 107 17.91 18.13 0.87
N LYS A 108 19.03 17.43 1.05
CA LYS A 108 19.33 16.23 0.26
C LYS A 108 18.37 15.12 0.70
N ALA A 109 17.71 14.49 -0.26
CA ALA A 109 16.81 13.39 0.01
C ALA A 109 17.57 12.09 0.25
N LYS A 110 17.12 11.30 1.23
CA LYS A 110 17.45 9.88 1.32
C LYS A 110 16.49 9.12 0.42
N ILE A 111 17.02 8.44 -0.58
CA ILE A 111 16.22 7.61 -1.51
C ILE A 111 16.32 6.17 -1.03
N ASP A 112 15.18 5.59 -0.65
CA ASP A 112 15.06 4.23 -0.15
C ASP A 112 14.14 3.45 -1.09
N VAL A 113 14.76 2.73 -2.03
CA VAL A 113 14.04 1.88 -3.00
C VAL A 113 13.68 0.57 -2.32
N HIS A 114 12.39 0.20 -2.38
CA HIS A 114 11.88 -0.99 -1.70
C HIS A 114 12.55 -2.25 -2.27
N SER A 115 12.91 -3.17 -1.37
CA SER A 115 13.67 -4.38 -1.72
C SER A 115 12.85 -5.36 -2.58
N ASP A 116 11.53 -5.29 -2.52
CA ASP A 116 10.59 -6.17 -3.22
C ASP A 116 10.28 -5.72 -4.65
N ARG A 117 11.27 -5.17 -5.36
CA ARG A 117 11.13 -4.79 -6.78
C ARG A 117 11.05 -5.98 -7.75
N PHE A 118 11.20 -7.22 -7.29
CA PHE A 118 11.15 -8.46 -8.09
C PHE A 118 11.97 -8.46 -9.40
N GLY A 119 13.10 -7.76 -9.39
CA GLY A 119 14.02 -7.65 -10.53
C GLY A 119 13.71 -6.51 -11.50
N PHE A 120 12.61 -5.77 -11.33
CA PHE A 120 12.25 -4.67 -12.22
C PHE A 120 13.20 -3.46 -12.08
N PRO A 121 13.46 -2.70 -13.17
CA PRO A 121 14.33 -1.53 -13.15
C PRO A 121 13.71 -0.33 -12.41
N TYR A 122 12.38 -0.23 -12.37
CA TYR A 122 11.66 0.76 -11.56
C TYR A 122 11.00 0.07 -10.37
N GLY A 123 11.14 0.66 -9.19
CA GLY A 123 10.55 0.16 -7.95
C GLY A 123 9.87 1.26 -7.14
N ALA A 124 8.98 0.84 -6.23
CA ALA A 124 8.44 1.72 -5.21
C ALA A 124 9.60 2.27 -4.35
N ALA A 125 9.50 3.53 -3.94
CA ALA A 125 10.53 4.16 -3.12
C ALA A 125 9.94 5.18 -2.16
N ASP A 126 10.60 5.27 -1.01
CA ASP A 126 10.49 6.39 -0.10
C ASP A 126 11.60 7.40 -0.42
N ILE A 127 11.22 8.62 -0.77
CA ILE A 127 12.14 9.76 -0.88
C ILE A 127 11.93 10.58 0.39
N VAL A 128 12.88 10.50 1.32
CA VAL A 128 12.74 11.08 2.67
C VAL A 128 13.60 12.33 2.80
N CYS A 129 12.97 13.43 3.20
CA CYS A 129 13.60 14.73 3.31
C CYS A 129 13.37 15.33 4.70
N LEU A 130 14.46 15.72 5.38
CA LEU A 130 14.39 16.43 6.66
C LEU A 130 13.71 17.79 6.46
N GLU A 131 12.71 18.09 7.29
CA GLU A 131 12.07 19.41 7.23
C GLU A 131 12.90 20.47 7.96
N PRO A 132 12.83 21.73 7.51
CA PRO A 132 13.40 22.85 8.26
C PRO A 132 12.77 22.96 9.65
N LYS A 133 13.61 23.18 10.68
CA LYS A 133 13.15 23.31 12.07
C LYS A 133 12.30 24.56 12.31
N ASN A 134 12.56 25.62 11.54
CA ASN A 134 12.02 26.96 11.79
C ASN A 134 10.73 27.25 11.00
N CYS A 135 10.10 26.24 10.40
CA CYS A 135 8.83 26.37 9.69
C CYS A 135 8.16 25.01 9.44
N ASP A 136 6.86 25.05 9.11
CA ASP A 136 6.05 23.91 8.70
C ASP A 136 5.67 24.08 7.22
N PRO A 137 6.44 23.51 6.28
CA PRO A 137 6.23 23.76 4.86
C PRO A 137 4.95 23.06 4.34
N THR A 138 3.99 23.79 3.79
CA THR A 138 2.77 23.14 3.25
C THR A 138 3.01 22.40 1.94
N HIS A 139 4.08 22.72 1.23
CA HIS A 139 4.42 22.14 -0.06
C HIS A 139 5.92 21.82 -0.16
N VAL A 140 6.24 20.85 -1.01
CA VAL A 140 7.61 20.47 -1.38
C VAL A 140 7.75 20.40 -2.89
N SER A 141 8.92 20.77 -3.41
CA SER A 141 9.35 20.49 -4.78
C SER A 141 10.56 19.56 -4.76
N ILE A 142 10.75 18.77 -5.82
CA ILE A 142 11.81 17.76 -5.90
C ILE A 142 12.61 17.97 -7.19
N HIS A 143 13.93 17.91 -7.07
CA HIS A 143 14.84 18.13 -8.19
C HIS A 143 16.12 17.29 -8.05
N GLN A 144 16.80 17.00 -9.16
CA GLN A 144 18.05 16.22 -9.15
C GLN A 144 19.27 17.02 -8.66
N SER A 145 19.17 18.35 -8.65
CA SER A 145 20.23 19.27 -8.23
C SER A 145 19.77 20.18 -7.08
N PRO A 146 20.67 20.57 -6.15
CA PRO A 146 20.37 21.58 -5.12
C PRO A 146 20.35 23.00 -5.69
N HIS A 147 20.73 23.16 -6.97
CA HIS A 147 20.69 24.41 -7.72
C HIS A 147 19.66 24.30 -8.83
N GLY A 148 19.04 25.42 -9.18
CA GLY A 148 18.01 25.49 -10.21
C GLY A 148 16.99 26.57 -9.93
N ASN A 149 16.00 26.67 -10.81
CA ASN A 149 14.89 27.61 -10.64
C ASN A 149 13.66 26.89 -10.09
N ILE A 150 13.42 27.03 -8.78
CA ILE A 150 12.26 26.43 -8.10
C ILE A 150 10.91 26.85 -8.69
N ASP A 151 10.81 28.04 -9.29
CA ASP A 151 9.56 28.54 -9.87
C ASP A 151 9.13 27.72 -11.10
N GLN A 152 10.03 26.91 -11.66
CA GLN A 152 9.74 25.98 -12.75
C GLN A 152 9.40 24.57 -12.26
N LEU A 153 9.61 24.27 -10.97
CA LEU A 153 9.39 22.94 -10.42
C LEU A 153 7.92 22.73 -10.05
N PRO A 154 7.37 21.51 -10.20
CA PRO A 154 6.09 21.18 -9.63
C PRO A 154 6.13 21.27 -8.10
N ARG A 155 5.05 21.77 -7.52
CA ARG A 155 4.82 21.83 -6.07
C ARG A 155 3.83 20.77 -5.67
N PHE A 156 4.21 19.95 -4.70
CA PHE A 156 3.38 18.89 -4.15
C PHE A 156 2.91 19.30 -2.75
N GLU A 157 1.60 19.26 -2.51
CA GLU A 157 1.03 19.50 -1.19
C GLU A 157 1.41 18.37 -0.23
N ILE A 158 2.00 18.72 0.92
CA ILE A 158 2.37 17.78 1.98
C ILE A 158 1.11 17.41 2.77
N LYS A 159 0.68 16.15 2.62
CA LYS A 159 -0.54 15.62 3.24
C LYS A 159 -0.33 15.27 4.72
N ASN A 160 -1.45 15.08 5.43
CA ASN A 160 -1.53 14.64 6.82
C ASN A 160 -0.77 15.51 7.84
N ARG A 161 -0.68 16.83 7.58
CA ARG A 161 -0.06 17.76 8.54
C ARG A 161 -0.88 18.03 9.78
N LYS A 162 -2.20 17.89 9.69
CA LYS A 162 -3.09 18.07 10.83
C LYS A 162 -3.46 16.68 11.34
N PRO A 163 -3.20 16.37 12.61
CA PRO A 163 -3.72 15.16 13.20
C PRO A 163 -5.25 15.23 13.14
N GLU A 164 -5.86 14.26 12.48
CA GLU A 164 -7.30 14.09 12.46
C GLU A 164 -7.66 13.07 13.54
N THR A 165 -8.77 13.28 14.26
CA THR A 165 -9.38 12.16 15.00
C THR A 165 -9.78 11.12 13.97
N PHE A 166 -9.46 9.84 14.21
CA PHE A 166 -9.83 8.77 13.30
C PHE A 166 -11.28 8.90 12.87
N SER A 167 -11.48 9.10 11.56
CA SER A 167 -12.81 9.23 10.99
C SER A 167 -13.43 7.87 10.74
N VAL A 168 -12.62 6.80 10.66
CA VAL A 168 -13.08 5.43 10.40
C VAL A 168 -12.28 4.36 11.15
N ASP A 169 -12.94 3.23 11.48
CA ASP A 169 -12.26 2.08 12.10
C ASP A 169 -11.45 1.29 11.06
N PHE A 170 -12.03 1.03 9.87
CA PHE A 170 -11.39 0.23 8.82
C PHE A 170 -11.43 0.92 7.46
N THR A 171 -10.30 0.84 6.75
CA THR A 171 -10.25 1.15 5.32
C THR A 171 -9.63 0.01 4.55
N VAL A 172 -10.30 -0.46 3.49
CA VAL A 172 -9.73 -1.44 2.57
C VAL A 172 -8.99 -0.73 1.45
N CYS A 173 -7.76 -1.13 1.18
CA CYS A 173 -6.94 -0.64 0.07
C CYS A 173 -6.88 -1.71 -1.00
N ILE A 174 -7.58 -1.48 -2.11
CA ILE A 174 -7.42 -2.23 -3.34
C ILE A 174 -6.38 -1.49 -4.17
N SER A 175 -5.28 -2.17 -4.43
CA SER A 175 -4.13 -1.66 -5.17
C SER A 175 -4.47 -1.34 -6.63
N ALA A 176 -3.97 -2.07 -7.63
CA ALA A 176 -4.23 -1.72 -9.02
C ALA A 176 -5.47 -2.44 -9.59
N MET A 177 -6.53 -1.71 -9.93
CA MET A 177 -7.63 -2.20 -10.76
C MET A 177 -7.26 -2.03 -12.25
N PHE A 178 -6.73 -3.08 -12.86
CA PHE A 178 -6.17 -3.08 -14.21
C PHE A 178 -6.80 -4.15 -15.12
N GLY A 179 -6.33 -4.20 -16.38
CA GLY A 179 -6.64 -5.31 -17.30
C GLY A 179 -8.08 -5.32 -17.81
N ASN A 180 -8.72 -4.14 -17.90
CA ASN A 180 -10.15 -4.01 -18.20
C ASN A 180 -11.01 -4.83 -17.21
N TYR A 181 -10.77 -4.61 -15.91
CA TYR A 181 -11.44 -5.32 -14.83
C TYR A 181 -12.96 -5.36 -15.02
N ASN A 182 -13.52 -6.57 -15.10
CA ASN A 182 -14.94 -6.80 -15.43
C ASN A 182 -15.61 -7.85 -14.52
N ASN A 183 -15.01 -8.15 -13.36
CA ASN A 183 -15.60 -9.06 -12.38
C ASN A 183 -16.61 -8.30 -11.49
N VAL A 184 -17.70 -7.85 -12.09
CA VAL A 184 -18.69 -6.93 -11.52
C VAL A 184 -19.43 -7.55 -10.35
N LEU A 185 -19.96 -8.76 -10.53
CA LEU A 185 -20.74 -9.43 -9.49
C LEU A 185 -19.89 -9.74 -8.25
N GLN A 186 -18.66 -10.25 -8.42
CA GLN A 186 -17.76 -10.51 -7.29
C GLN A 186 -17.34 -9.21 -6.59
N PHE A 187 -17.12 -8.13 -7.34
CA PHE A 187 -16.80 -6.83 -6.76
C PHE A 187 -17.94 -6.31 -5.87
N ILE A 188 -19.18 -6.33 -6.37
CA ILE A 188 -20.36 -5.91 -5.59
C ILE A 188 -20.48 -6.76 -4.31
N GLN A 189 -20.38 -8.09 -4.43
CA GLN A 189 -20.42 -8.98 -3.26
C GLN A 189 -19.29 -8.67 -2.26
N SER A 190 -18.09 -8.35 -2.74
CA SER A 190 -16.95 -8.02 -1.86
C SER A 190 -17.16 -6.69 -1.15
N MET A 191 -17.68 -5.65 -1.84
CA MET A 191 -17.99 -4.36 -1.21
C MET A 191 -19.07 -4.50 -0.12
N GLU A 192 -20.13 -5.24 -0.40
CA GLU A 192 -21.19 -5.48 0.57
C GLU A 192 -20.73 -6.36 1.73
N MET A 193 -19.87 -7.35 1.48
CA MET A 193 -19.21 -8.10 2.55
C MET A 193 -18.33 -7.21 3.42
N TYR A 194 -17.54 -6.31 2.84
CA TYR A 194 -16.74 -5.35 3.61
C TYR A 194 -17.61 -4.47 4.50
N LYS A 195 -18.75 -3.97 4.00
CA LYS A 195 -19.71 -3.20 4.81
C LYS A 195 -20.28 -4.03 5.96
N ILE A 196 -20.67 -5.28 5.70
CA ILE A 196 -21.15 -6.22 6.74
C ILE A 196 -20.08 -6.47 7.80
N LEU A 197 -18.80 -6.54 7.42
CA LEU A 197 -17.67 -6.76 8.32
C LEU A 197 -17.22 -5.50 9.07
N GLY A 198 -17.84 -4.34 8.80
CA GLY A 198 -17.62 -3.08 9.53
C GLY A 198 -16.72 -2.06 8.82
N VAL A 199 -16.51 -2.19 7.50
CA VAL A 199 -15.72 -1.24 6.71
C VAL A 199 -16.52 0.02 6.39
N GLN A 200 -15.89 1.19 6.59
CA GLN A 200 -16.48 2.48 6.25
C GLN A 200 -15.93 3.08 4.95
N LYS A 201 -14.70 2.72 4.54
CA LYS A 201 -14.05 3.23 3.33
C LYS A 201 -13.32 2.15 2.56
N VAL A 202 -13.35 2.26 1.24
CA VAL A 202 -12.56 1.45 0.32
C VAL A 202 -11.84 2.40 -0.64
N VAL A 203 -10.51 2.29 -0.72
CA VAL A 203 -9.69 3.06 -1.66
C VAL A 203 -9.30 2.15 -2.81
N ILE A 204 -9.48 2.62 -4.04
CA ILE A 204 -9.17 1.84 -5.24
C ILE A 204 -8.25 2.65 -6.15
N TYR A 205 -7.06 2.12 -6.47
CA TYR A 205 -6.20 2.74 -7.49
C TYR A 205 -6.60 2.21 -8.86
N LYS A 206 -7.37 3.01 -9.58
CA LYS A 206 -8.02 2.60 -10.82
C LYS A 206 -7.17 2.95 -12.02
N ASN A 207 -6.75 1.91 -12.76
CA ASN A 207 -6.11 2.05 -14.06
C ASN A 207 -7.14 1.93 -15.18
N ASN A 208 -7.84 0.80 -15.28
CA ASN A 208 -8.86 0.57 -16.29
C ASN A 208 -9.86 -0.52 -15.86
N CYS A 209 -11.15 -0.33 -16.16
CA CYS A 209 -12.23 -1.27 -15.90
C CYS A 209 -13.33 -1.16 -16.96
N SER A 210 -14.25 -2.12 -16.98
CA SER A 210 -15.37 -2.10 -17.93
C SER A 210 -16.34 -0.94 -17.66
N HIS A 211 -17.15 -0.57 -18.66
CA HIS A 211 -18.19 0.46 -18.49
C HIS A 211 -19.17 0.09 -17.37
N LEU A 212 -19.54 -1.18 -17.26
CA LEU A 212 -20.44 -1.63 -16.20
C LEU A 212 -19.81 -1.44 -14.82
N MET A 213 -18.50 -1.73 -14.69
CA MET A 213 -17.77 -1.45 -13.47
C MET A 213 -17.73 0.04 -13.13
N GLU A 214 -17.58 0.94 -14.12
CA GLU A 214 -17.63 2.40 -13.88
C GLU A 214 -18.96 2.83 -13.25
N LYS A 215 -20.10 2.26 -13.70
CA LYS A 215 -21.42 2.55 -13.12
C LYS A 215 -21.52 2.09 -11.66
N VAL A 216 -20.99 0.91 -11.37
CA VAL A 216 -20.95 0.36 -10.00
C VAL A 216 -20.02 1.17 -9.10
N LEU A 217 -18.85 1.58 -9.59
CA LEU A 217 -17.94 2.46 -8.85
C LEU A 217 -18.61 3.81 -8.56
N LYS A 218 -19.29 4.40 -9.54
CA LYS A 218 -20.04 5.66 -9.35
C LYS A 218 -21.06 5.54 -8.22
N PHE A 219 -21.83 4.44 -8.17
CA PHE A 219 -22.77 4.18 -7.09
C PHE A 219 -22.08 4.20 -5.71
N TYR A 220 -20.97 3.48 -5.53
CA TYR A 220 -20.27 3.44 -4.24
C TYR A 220 -19.53 4.74 -3.91
N ILE A 221 -19.13 5.52 -4.91
CA ILE A 221 -18.56 6.86 -4.71
C ILE A 221 -19.64 7.82 -4.18
N GLU A 222 -20.83 7.81 -4.78
CA GLU A 222 -21.97 8.64 -4.37
C GLU A 222 -22.52 8.23 -2.99
N GLU A 223 -22.52 6.92 -2.70
CA GLU A 223 -22.81 6.39 -1.36
C GLU A 223 -21.76 6.83 -0.32
N GLY A 224 -20.54 7.15 -0.77
CA GLY A 224 -19.41 7.53 0.06
C GLY A 224 -18.58 6.35 0.58
N THR A 225 -18.87 5.11 0.18
CA THR A 225 -18.10 3.92 0.56
C THR A 225 -16.75 3.87 -0.16
N VAL A 226 -16.69 4.24 -1.44
CA VAL A 226 -15.50 4.10 -2.29
C VAL A 226 -14.86 5.46 -2.60
N GLU A 227 -13.53 5.54 -2.45
CA GLU A 227 -12.66 6.60 -2.98
C GLU A 227 -11.84 6.02 -4.13
N VAL A 228 -12.03 6.56 -5.35
CA VAL A 228 -11.24 6.16 -6.51
C VAL A 228 -10.06 7.11 -6.70
N ILE A 229 -8.85 6.54 -6.75
CA ILE A 229 -7.62 7.23 -7.10
C ILE A 229 -7.27 6.92 -8.56
N PRO A 230 -7.26 7.91 -9.47
CA PRO A 230 -6.80 7.68 -10.84
C PRO A 230 -5.36 7.18 -10.86
N TRP A 231 -5.08 6.08 -11.56
CA TRP A 231 -3.77 5.43 -11.60
C TRP A 231 -3.27 5.25 -13.05
N PRO A 232 -2.90 6.35 -13.74
CA PRO A 232 -2.55 6.34 -15.17
C PRO A 232 -1.10 5.85 -15.42
N ILE A 233 -0.65 4.81 -14.71
CA ILE A 233 0.75 4.36 -14.73
C ILE A 233 1.24 3.97 -16.14
N ASN A 234 0.35 3.46 -17.01
CA ASN A 234 0.67 3.06 -18.38
C ASN A 234 1.08 4.26 -19.26
N SER A 235 0.67 5.48 -18.89
CA SER A 235 1.08 6.71 -19.58
C SER A 235 2.51 7.11 -19.25
N HIS A 236 3.14 6.47 -18.26
CA HIS A 236 4.47 6.81 -17.74
C HIS A 236 5.48 5.67 -17.90
N LEU A 237 5.04 4.42 -17.75
CA LEU A 237 5.90 3.25 -17.71
C LEU A 237 5.33 2.10 -18.54
N ARG A 238 6.21 1.27 -19.09
CA ARG A 238 5.83 -0.05 -19.63
C ARG A 238 5.53 -0.97 -18.45
N VAL A 239 4.27 -1.28 -18.22
CA VAL A 239 3.82 -2.06 -17.05
C VAL A 239 3.66 -3.54 -17.38
N SER A 240 3.90 -4.38 -16.37
CA SER A 240 3.71 -5.83 -16.42
C SER A 240 2.38 -6.26 -15.81
N SER A 241 1.80 -7.33 -16.32
CA SER A 241 0.84 -8.17 -15.58
C SER A 241 1.51 -9.32 -14.82
N ALA A 242 2.82 -9.48 -14.97
CA ALA A 242 3.63 -10.47 -14.28
C ALA A 242 4.29 -9.88 -13.02
N TRP A 243 4.66 -10.80 -12.13
CA TRP A 243 5.29 -10.49 -10.85
C TRP A 243 6.81 -10.40 -10.91
N HIS A 244 7.44 -10.92 -11.96
CA HIS A 244 8.88 -10.95 -12.13
C HIS A 244 9.34 -10.36 -13.46
N PHE A 245 10.40 -9.54 -13.40
CA PHE A 245 10.99 -8.89 -14.56
C PHE A 245 11.38 -9.86 -15.68
N MET A 246 11.92 -11.03 -15.32
CA MET A 246 12.38 -12.04 -16.29
C MET A 246 11.25 -12.60 -17.18
N GLN A 247 9.98 -12.36 -16.85
CA GLN A 247 8.85 -12.88 -17.63
C GLN A 247 8.54 -12.02 -18.87
N ASP A 248 8.77 -10.70 -18.83
CA ASP A 248 8.41 -9.82 -19.95
C ASP A 248 9.34 -8.60 -20.18
N GLY A 249 10.34 -8.38 -19.33
CA GLY A 249 11.32 -7.29 -19.48
C GLY A 249 10.72 -5.88 -19.40
N THR A 250 9.55 -5.71 -18.79
CA THR A 250 8.90 -4.40 -18.65
C THR A 250 9.51 -3.56 -17.52
N HIS A 251 9.03 -2.34 -17.32
CA HIS A 251 9.62 -1.39 -16.37
C HIS A 251 9.20 -1.65 -14.92
N ILE A 252 7.98 -2.12 -14.68
CA ILE A 252 7.42 -2.31 -13.33
C ILE A 252 6.35 -3.41 -13.29
N GLY A 253 6.38 -4.22 -12.24
CA GLY A 253 5.44 -5.34 -11.99
C GLY A 253 4.04 -4.89 -11.59
N TYR A 254 3.03 -5.70 -11.94
CA TYR A 254 1.61 -5.55 -11.55
C TYR A 254 1.10 -4.11 -11.53
N TYR A 255 1.36 -3.34 -12.59
CA TYR A 255 0.85 -1.97 -12.70
C TYR A 255 1.21 -1.08 -11.49
N GLY A 256 2.36 -1.32 -10.84
CA GLY A 256 2.81 -0.55 -9.69
C GLY A 256 2.05 -0.82 -8.39
N GLN A 257 1.56 -2.06 -8.22
CA GLN A 257 0.77 -2.50 -7.06
C GLN A 257 1.39 -2.11 -5.70
N ILE A 258 2.69 -2.35 -5.52
CA ILE A 258 3.42 -2.06 -4.28
C ILE A 258 3.40 -0.56 -3.98
N THR A 259 3.61 0.27 -4.99
CA THR A 259 3.56 1.73 -4.85
C THR A 259 2.18 2.20 -4.40
N ALA A 260 1.11 1.65 -5.00
CA ALA A 260 -0.26 1.98 -4.64
C ALA A 260 -0.59 1.56 -3.19
N LEU A 261 -0.16 0.36 -2.76
CA LEU A 261 -0.36 -0.10 -1.38
C LEU A 261 0.33 0.81 -0.36
N ASN A 262 1.58 1.22 -0.66
CA ASN A 262 2.31 2.13 0.21
C ASN A 262 1.65 3.53 0.25
N ASP A 263 1.28 4.11 -0.90
CA ASP A 263 0.52 5.37 -0.91
C ASP A 263 -0.77 5.27 -0.09
N CYS A 264 -1.47 4.14 -0.18
CA CYS A 264 -2.72 3.93 0.53
C CYS A 264 -2.53 3.92 2.06
N ILE A 265 -1.49 3.25 2.57
CA ILE A 265 -1.17 3.27 4.01
C ILE A 265 -0.98 4.70 4.49
N TYR A 266 -0.15 5.49 3.81
CA TYR A 266 0.13 6.87 4.22
C TYR A 266 -1.09 7.76 4.08
N ARG A 267 -1.86 7.65 2.99
CA ARG A 267 -3.14 8.36 2.84
C ARG A 267 -4.10 8.10 4.00
N ASN A 268 -4.07 6.90 4.56
CA ASN A 268 -4.94 6.49 5.65
C ASN A 268 -4.35 6.67 7.05
N MET A 269 -3.09 7.11 7.18
CA MET A 269 -2.33 7.12 8.43
C MET A 269 -3.04 7.84 9.57
N GLU A 270 -3.64 8.99 9.30
CA GLU A 270 -4.33 9.80 10.31
C GLU A 270 -5.86 9.65 10.28
N ARG A 271 -6.43 8.92 9.29
CA ARG A 271 -7.88 8.82 9.12
C ARG A 271 -8.47 7.49 9.56
N SER A 272 -7.69 6.42 9.53
CA SER A 272 -8.17 5.05 9.75
C SER A 272 -7.45 4.38 10.91
N LYS A 273 -8.21 3.76 11.83
CA LYS A 273 -7.62 2.94 12.91
C LYS A 273 -6.86 1.74 12.35
N PHE A 274 -7.43 1.08 11.34
CA PHE A 274 -6.80 -0.02 10.61
C PHE A 274 -6.94 0.15 9.10
N VAL A 275 -5.92 -0.34 8.40
CA VAL A 275 -5.92 -0.49 6.95
C VAL A 275 -5.84 -1.97 6.59
N VAL A 276 -6.70 -2.40 5.67
CA VAL A 276 -6.75 -3.78 5.16
C VAL A 276 -6.18 -3.79 3.74
N LEU A 277 -5.13 -4.56 3.50
CA LEU A 277 -4.44 -4.64 2.22
C LEU A 277 -4.88 -5.92 1.49
N ASN A 278 -5.99 -5.85 0.75
CA ASN A 278 -6.59 -6.98 0.04
C ASN A 278 -6.67 -6.72 -1.47
N ASP A 279 -6.72 -7.79 -2.25
CA ASP A 279 -7.18 -7.71 -3.64
C ASP A 279 -8.73 -7.66 -3.70
N ALA A 280 -9.27 -7.31 -4.87
CA ALA A 280 -10.72 -7.12 -5.04
C ALA A 280 -11.54 -8.43 -4.94
N ASP A 281 -10.87 -9.58 -5.03
CA ASP A 281 -11.42 -10.94 -5.01
C ASP A 281 -11.10 -11.71 -3.71
N GLU A 282 -10.56 -11.03 -2.71
CA GLU A 282 -10.12 -11.60 -1.42
C GLU A 282 -10.90 -11.02 -0.23
N ILE A 283 -11.50 -11.87 0.60
CA ILE A 283 -12.24 -11.42 1.81
C ILE A 283 -11.65 -12.10 3.04
N ILE A 284 -11.20 -11.31 4.03
CA ILE A 284 -10.85 -11.86 5.35
C ILE A 284 -12.14 -12.22 6.09
N LEU A 285 -12.44 -13.50 6.21
CA LEU A 285 -13.63 -14.02 6.89
C LEU A 285 -13.29 -14.39 8.34
N PRO A 286 -13.91 -13.74 9.34
CA PRO A 286 -13.83 -14.19 10.72
C PRO A 286 -14.58 -15.52 10.94
N LEU A 287 -13.95 -16.45 11.64
CA LEU A 287 -14.54 -17.75 12.00
C LEU A 287 -15.15 -17.71 13.42
N LYS A 288 -14.43 -17.12 14.38
CA LYS A 288 -14.80 -17.03 15.81
C LYS A 288 -15.54 -15.75 16.20
N HIS A 289 -15.50 -14.74 15.34
CA HIS A 289 -16.03 -13.40 15.62
C HIS A 289 -17.09 -13.02 14.58
N PRO A 290 -18.03 -12.12 14.90
CA PRO A 290 -19.06 -11.70 13.95
C PRO A 290 -18.52 -10.73 12.87
N ASP A 291 -17.56 -9.88 13.24
CA ASP A 291 -17.04 -8.78 12.42
C ASP A 291 -15.55 -8.51 12.69
N TRP A 292 -14.95 -7.61 11.89
CA TRP A 292 -13.54 -7.24 12.06
C TRP A 292 -13.29 -6.46 13.34
N LYS A 293 -14.25 -5.66 13.82
CA LYS A 293 -14.06 -4.86 15.04
C LYS A 293 -13.84 -5.75 16.26
N THR A 294 -14.71 -6.73 16.46
CA THR A 294 -14.64 -7.69 17.55
C THR A 294 -13.41 -8.58 17.43
N MET A 295 -13.09 -9.03 16.21
CA MET A 295 -11.88 -9.81 15.93
C MET A 295 -10.61 -9.03 16.27
N MET A 296 -10.51 -7.78 15.82
CA MET A 296 -9.31 -6.97 16.02
C MET A 296 -9.14 -6.55 17.48
N ASN A 297 -10.21 -6.28 18.22
CA ASN A 297 -10.12 -6.03 19.66
C ASN A 297 -9.53 -7.25 20.40
N SER A 298 -10.07 -8.45 20.13
CA SER A 298 -9.56 -9.72 20.67
C SER A 298 -8.08 -9.96 20.30
N LEU A 299 -7.72 -9.76 19.04
CA LEU A 299 -6.35 -9.95 18.55
C LEU A 299 -5.37 -8.95 19.17
N GLN A 300 -5.76 -7.69 19.36
CA GLN A 300 -4.93 -6.67 20.01
C GLN A 300 -4.72 -6.95 21.50
N GLU A 301 -5.76 -7.39 22.21
CA GLU A 301 -5.68 -7.77 23.62
C GLU A 301 -4.74 -8.97 23.83
N GLN A 302 -4.84 -9.98 22.97
CA GLN A 302 -4.00 -11.17 23.03
C GLN A 302 -2.55 -10.91 22.60
N ASN A 303 -2.32 -9.91 21.74
CA ASN A 303 -1.02 -9.64 21.13
C ASN A 303 -0.62 -8.16 21.28
N PRO A 304 -0.36 -7.68 22.52
CA PRO A 304 -0.03 -6.28 22.75
C PRO A 304 1.26 -5.87 22.02
N GLY A 305 1.25 -4.65 21.45
CA GLY A 305 2.38 -4.12 20.65
C GLY A 305 2.46 -4.64 19.21
N THR A 306 1.43 -5.37 18.75
CA THR A 306 1.31 -5.81 17.36
C THR A 306 0.76 -4.69 16.48
N SER A 307 1.38 -4.50 15.32
CA SER A 307 0.96 -3.52 14.31
C SER A 307 0.51 -4.17 13.01
N VAL A 308 0.83 -5.45 12.79
CA VAL A 308 0.57 -6.18 11.55
C VAL A 308 -0.03 -7.52 11.87
N PHE A 309 -1.23 -7.79 11.36
CA PHE A 309 -1.93 -9.05 11.51
C PHE A 309 -2.02 -9.72 10.14
N LEU A 310 -1.37 -10.87 9.97
CA LEU A 310 -1.30 -11.60 8.71
C LEU A 310 -2.30 -12.75 8.71
N PHE A 311 -3.17 -12.77 7.70
CA PHE A 311 -4.20 -13.78 7.50
C PHE A 311 -3.82 -14.67 6.32
N GLU A 312 -4.08 -15.97 6.44
CA GLU A 312 -3.70 -16.94 5.43
C GLU A 312 -4.70 -17.04 4.27
N ASN A 313 -4.18 -17.06 3.04
CA ASN A 313 -4.96 -17.19 1.81
C ASN A 313 -5.33 -18.64 1.50
N HIS A 314 -6.62 -18.90 1.30
CA HIS A 314 -7.13 -20.18 0.84
C HIS A 314 -7.96 -20.01 -0.42
N ILE A 315 -7.72 -20.90 -1.38
CA ILE A 315 -8.30 -20.84 -2.73
C ILE A 315 -9.63 -21.56 -2.75
N PHE A 316 -10.67 -20.87 -3.22
CA PHE A 316 -12.00 -21.39 -3.52
C PHE A 316 -12.18 -21.41 -5.05
N PRO A 317 -11.96 -22.56 -5.73
CA PRO A 317 -11.95 -22.60 -7.18
C PRO A 317 -13.30 -22.15 -7.78
N GLU A 318 -13.26 -21.14 -8.65
CA GLU A 318 -14.44 -20.62 -9.37
C GLU A 318 -15.07 -21.65 -10.34
N THR A 319 -14.38 -22.76 -10.62
CA THR A 319 -14.88 -23.85 -11.46
C THR A 319 -15.75 -24.86 -10.70
N ILE A 320 -15.74 -24.82 -9.35
CA ILE A 320 -16.49 -25.76 -8.51
C ILE A 320 -17.58 -25.00 -7.76
N SER A 321 -18.83 -25.21 -8.16
CA SER A 321 -19.99 -24.53 -7.59
C SER A 321 -20.95 -25.47 -6.86
N SER A 322 -21.71 -24.89 -5.94
CA SER A 322 -22.81 -25.47 -5.19
C SER A 322 -24.00 -24.53 -5.31
N GLN A 323 -24.99 -24.90 -6.12
CA GLN A 323 -26.24 -24.15 -6.22
C GLN A 323 -27.09 -24.42 -4.98
N THR A 324 -27.01 -23.50 -4.00
CA THR A 324 -27.73 -23.64 -2.73
C THR A 324 -28.82 -22.58 -2.58
N PHE A 325 -28.57 -21.36 -3.08
CA PHE A 325 -29.54 -20.26 -3.01
C PHE A 325 -30.19 -20.03 -4.37
N ASN A 326 -31.49 -19.76 -4.37
CA ASN A 326 -32.23 -19.44 -5.58
C ASN A 326 -32.01 -17.96 -5.97
N ILE A 327 -30.92 -17.70 -6.70
CA ILE A 327 -30.49 -16.34 -7.09
C ILE A 327 -30.16 -16.29 -8.59
N SER A 328 -31.13 -16.70 -9.42
CA SER A 328 -30.95 -16.73 -10.88
C SER A 328 -30.80 -15.34 -11.50
N SER A 329 -31.30 -14.29 -10.84
CA SER A 329 -31.22 -12.90 -11.31
C SER A 329 -29.79 -12.37 -11.46
N TRP A 330 -28.82 -12.95 -10.75
CA TRP A 330 -27.42 -12.50 -10.82
C TRP A 330 -26.67 -13.05 -12.04
N ASN A 331 -27.19 -14.09 -12.71
CA ASN A 331 -26.51 -14.76 -13.82
C ASN A 331 -26.26 -13.84 -15.03
N ALA A 332 -27.01 -12.74 -15.15
CA ALA A 332 -26.83 -11.75 -16.22
C ALA A 332 -25.69 -10.75 -15.94
N VAL A 333 -25.15 -10.72 -14.72
CA VAL A 333 -24.11 -9.78 -14.30
C VAL A 333 -22.73 -10.42 -14.50
N PRO A 334 -21.80 -9.79 -15.24
CA PRO A 334 -20.45 -10.32 -15.41
C PRO A 334 -19.73 -10.55 -14.07
N GLY A 335 -19.12 -11.72 -13.90
CA GLY A 335 -18.30 -12.05 -12.73
C GLY A 335 -18.77 -13.28 -11.97
N VAL A 336 -18.07 -13.58 -10.88
CA VAL A 336 -18.27 -14.80 -10.09
C VAL A 336 -19.27 -14.57 -8.95
N ASN A 337 -20.19 -15.52 -8.75
CA ASN A 337 -21.08 -15.55 -7.59
C ASN A 337 -20.42 -16.29 -6.43
N ILE A 338 -19.78 -15.57 -5.50
CA ILE A 338 -18.99 -16.18 -4.42
C ILE A 338 -19.83 -17.05 -3.48
N LEU A 339 -21.15 -16.80 -3.36
CA LEU A 339 -22.04 -17.65 -2.56
C LEU A 339 -22.17 -19.08 -3.10
N GLN A 340 -21.83 -19.32 -4.37
CA GLN A 340 -21.84 -20.65 -4.96
C GLN A 340 -20.54 -21.43 -4.70
N HIS A 341 -19.45 -20.78 -4.26
CA HIS A 341 -18.13 -21.40 -4.14
C HIS A 341 -17.75 -21.60 -2.68
N VAL A 342 -18.05 -22.79 -2.15
CA VAL A 342 -17.83 -23.19 -0.74
C VAL A 342 -16.92 -24.41 -0.58
N TYR A 343 -16.18 -24.74 -1.64
CA TYR A 343 -15.19 -25.81 -1.62
C TYR A 343 -13.82 -25.17 -1.79
N ARG A 344 -12.94 -25.33 -0.80
CA ARG A 344 -11.58 -24.82 -0.85
C ARG A 344 -10.58 -25.93 -1.14
N GLU A 345 -9.49 -25.58 -1.81
CA GLU A 345 -8.35 -26.47 -1.96
C GLU A 345 -7.69 -26.75 -0.59
N PRO A 346 -7.18 -27.97 -0.37
CA PRO A 346 -6.30 -28.25 0.76
C PRO A 346 -4.94 -27.58 0.56
N ASP A 347 -4.21 -27.41 1.66
CA ASP A 347 -2.89 -26.78 1.61
C ASP A 347 -1.92 -27.60 0.76
N ARG A 348 -1.15 -26.87 -0.07
CA ARG A 348 -0.18 -27.47 -0.97
C ARG A 348 1.04 -27.94 -0.18
N LYS A 349 1.43 -29.20 -0.39
CA LYS A 349 2.62 -29.77 0.24
C LYS A 349 3.86 -28.93 -0.09
N ASN A 350 4.62 -28.54 0.93
CA ASN A 350 5.85 -27.75 0.82
C ASN A 350 5.69 -26.35 0.21
N VAL A 351 4.47 -25.81 0.15
CA VAL A 351 4.21 -24.44 -0.34
C VAL A 351 3.52 -23.67 0.76
N MET A 352 4.11 -22.55 1.18
CA MET A 352 3.45 -21.64 2.10
C MET A 352 2.35 -20.88 1.37
N ASN A 353 1.15 -20.85 1.96
CA ASN A 353 0.07 -20.02 1.47
C ASN A 353 0.46 -18.53 1.57
N PRO A 354 0.18 -17.73 0.52
CA PRO A 354 0.32 -16.28 0.60
C PRO A 354 -0.57 -15.71 1.71
N ARG A 355 -0.27 -14.48 2.12
CA ARG A 355 -1.02 -13.80 3.18
C ARG A 355 -1.44 -12.41 2.75
N LYS A 356 -2.48 -11.90 3.39
CA LYS A 356 -2.88 -10.48 3.37
C LYS A 356 -2.97 -9.99 4.79
N MET A 357 -3.16 -8.69 4.95
CA MET A 357 -2.88 -8.06 6.24
C MET A 357 -3.87 -6.96 6.60
N ILE A 358 -4.17 -6.92 7.90
CA ILE A 358 -4.76 -5.77 8.57
C ILE A 358 -3.64 -5.10 9.37
N VAL A 359 -3.42 -3.81 9.17
CA VAL A 359 -2.28 -3.07 9.74
C VAL A 359 -2.73 -1.79 10.45
N ASP A 360 -1.98 -1.38 11.48
CA ASP A 360 -2.04 0.01 11.98
C ASP A 360 -1.19 0.89 11.03
N PRO A 361 -1.81 1.80 10.26
CA PRO A 361 -1.11 2.56 9.23
C PRO A 361 -0.08 3.54 9.82
N ARG A 362 -0.21 3.94 11.09
CA ARG A 362 0.80 4.78 11.77
C ARG A 362 2.04 3.98 12.13
N LYS A 363 1.94 2.66 12.16
CA LYS A 363 3.04 1.79 12.54
C LYS A 363 3.75 1.15 11.34
N VAL A 364 3.14 1.12 10.15
CA VAL A 364 3.78 0.60 8.94
C VAL A 364 4.54 1.70 8.20
N ILE A 365 5.78 1.41 7.80
CA ILE A 365 6.62 2.32 7.00
C ILE A 365 6.65 1.88 5.54
N GLN A 366 6.83 0.58 5.29
CA GLN A 366 6.96 -0.01 3.96
C GLN A 366 6.25 -1.36 3.91
N THR A 367 5.42 -1.58 2.89
CA THR A 367 4.73 -2.85 2.66
C THR A 367 5.04 -3.44 1.29
N SER A 368 4.94 -4.77 1.22
CA SER A 368 4.80 -5.55 -0.01
C SER A 368 3.34 -6.02 -0.15
N VAL A 369 3.09 -6.95 -1.08
CA VAL A 369 1.76 -7.54 -1.32
C VAL A 369 1.36 -8.53 -0.22
N HIS A 370 2.33 -9.34 0.27
CA HIS A 370 2.06 -10.43 1.21
C HIS A 370 2.75 -10.29 2.57
N SER A 371 3.52 -9.23 2.77
CA SER A 371 4.23 -8.96 4.03
C SER A 371 4.58 -7.48 4.16
N VAL A 372 4.87 -7.05 5.38
CA VAL A 372 5.45 -5.74 5.64
C VAL A 372 6.98 -5.83 5.56
N LEU A 373 7.61 -4.88 4.87
CA LEU A 373 9.07 -4.78 4.77
C LEU A 373 9.65 -4.07 5.98
N ARG A 374 8.94 -3.03 6.48
CA ARG A 374 9.37 -2.24 7.62
C ARG A 374 8.18 -1.65 8.39
N ALA A 375 8.16 -1.88 9.70
CA ALA A 375 7.16 -1.33 10.62
C ALA A 375 7.73 -1.16 12.03
N TYR A 376 7.08 -0.29 12.80
CA TYR A 376 7.18 -0.24 14.24
C TYR A 376 6.24 -1.30 14.84
N GLY A 377 6.71 -2.09 15.79
CA GLY A 377 5.90 -3.13 16.44
C GLY A 377 6.02 -4.50 15.78
N LYS A 378 5.26 -5.46 16.30
CA LYS A 378 5.36 -6.87 15.89
C LYS A 378 4.37 -7.21 14.79
N SER A 379 4.72 -8.26 14.04
CA SER A 379 3.83 -8.97 13.14
C SER A 379 3.34 -10.25 13.80
N VAL A 380 2.05 -10.56 13.67
CA VAL A 380 1.48 -11.83 14.14
C VAL A 380 0.80 -12.56 12.99
N TYR A 381 1.04 -13.87 12.92
CA TYR A 381 0.28 -14.76 12.06
C TYR A 381 -1.03 -15.10 12.78
N VAL A 382 -2.15 -14.72 12.19
CA VAL A 382 -3.47 -15.02 12.73
C VAL A 382 -3.78 -16.49 12.45
N PRO A 383 -4.11 -17.30 13.48
CA PRO A 383 -4.50 -18.68 13.28
C PRO A 383 -5.73 -18.83 12.37
N MET A 384 -5.75 -19.84 11.51
CA MET A 384 -6.84 -20.09 10.57
C MET A 384 -8.20 -20.28 11.27
N ASP A 385 -8.20 -20.87 12.46
CA ASP A 385 -9.42 -21.07 13.26
C ASP A 385 -10.00 -19.76 13.81
N VAL A 386 -9.26 -18.65 13.77
CA VAL A 386 -9.74 -17.29 14.06
C VAL A 386 -10.30 -16.64 12.81
N ALA A 387 -9.54 -16.63 11.72
CA ALA A 387 -9.93 -16.06 10.44
C ALA A 387 -9.07 -16.59 9.29
N LEU A 388 -9.65 -16.61 8.09
CA LEU A 388 -8.96 -16.97 6.85
C LEU A 388 -9.29 -15.96 5.75
N ILE A 389 -8.47 -15.89 4.71
CA ILE A 389 -8.82 -15.16 3.49
C ILE A 389 -9.50 -16.13 2.54
N TYR A 390 -10.74 -15.81 2.20
CA TYR A 390 -11.50 -16.42 1.12
C TYR A 390 -11.05 -15.80 -0.20
N HIS A 391 -10.41 -16.60 -1.07
CA HIS A 391 -9.97 -16.16 -2.38
C HIS A 391 -10.66 -16.98 -3.47
N CYS A 392 -11.74 -16.41 -4.05
CA CYS A 392 -12.45 -17.08 -5.13
C CYS A 392 -11.86 -16.69 -6.48
N ARG A 393 -11.20 -17.66 -7.11
CA ARG A 393 -10.46 -17.50 -8.37
C ARG A 393 -10.22 -18.85 -9.04
N LYS A 394 -9.53 -18.84 -10.19
CA LYS A 394 -8.97 -20.05 -10.79
C LYS A 394 -8.12 -20.84 -9.77
N GLY A 395 -8.42 -22.14 -9.66
CA GLY A 395 -7.70 -23.09 -8.81
C GLY A 395 -6.21 -23.14 -9.10
N LEU A 396 -5.41 -23.43 -8.08
CA LEU A 396 -3.96 -23.58 -8.17
C LEU A 396 -3.54 -25.05 -8.34
N GLN A 397 -4.45 -25.99 -8.06
CA GLN A 397 -4.22 -27.44 -8.16
C GLN A 397 -5.16 -28.06 -9.21
N GLY A 398 -4.75 -28.03 -10.48
CA GLY A 398 -5.61 -28.38 -11.62
C GLY A 398 -6.16 -29.83 -11.66
N ASN A 399 -5.49 -30.78 -11.00
CA ASN A 399 -5.87 -32.21 -11.02
C ASN A 399 -6.49 -32.67 -9.69
N LEU A 400 -6.96 -31.75 -8.86
CA LEU A 400 -7.52 -32.11 -7.56
C LEU A 400 -8.96 -32.64 -7.73
N PRO A 401 -9.26 -33.88 -7.32
CA PRO A 401 -10.61 -34.41 -7.45
C PRO A 401 -11.54 -33.78 -6.40
N ARG A 402 -12.85 -33.76 -6.68
CA ARG A 402 -13.83 -33.01 -5.87
C ARG A 402 -13.87 -33.47 -4.42
N GLU A 403 -13.72 -34.76 -4.18
CA GLU A 403 -13.67 -35.40 -2.86
C GLU A 403 -12.46 -34.98 -2.01
N SER A 404 -11.40 -34.43 -2.62
CA SER A 404 -10.25 -33.87 -1.89
C SER A 404 -10.45 -32.41 -1.50
N LEU A 405 -11.51 -31.76 -1.97
CA LEU A 405 -11.84 -30.40 -1.59
C LEU A 405 -12.48 -30.36 -0.20
N ILE A 406 -12.14 -29.32 0.55
CA ILE A 406 -12.67 -29.10 1.89
C ILE A 406 -13.91 -28.22 1.77
N ARG A 407 -15.06 -28.72 2.24
CA ARG A 407 -16.29 -27.93 2.28
C ARG A 407 -16.22 -26.92 3.42
N ASP A 408 -16.28 -25.64 3.08
CA ASP A 408 -16.23 -24.50 4.01
C ASP A 408 -17.37 -23.53 3.70
N THR A 409 -18.37 -23.51 4.57
CA THR A 409 -19.58 -22.67 4.44
C THR A 409 -19.51 -21.41 5.29
N THR A 410 -18.32 -20.98 5.72
CA THR A 410 -18.15 -19.80 6.60
C THR A 410 -18.77 -18.55 5.99
N LEU A 411 -18.60 -18.34 4.68
CA LEU A 411 -19.20 -17.22 3.95
C LEU A 411 -20.73 -17.18 4.10
N TRP A 412 -21.40 -18.34 4.19
CA TRP A 412 -22.85 -18.42 4.26
C TRP A 412 -23.44 -17.90 5.57
N LYS A 413 -22.63 -17.66 6.61
CA LYS A 413 -23.07 -16.93 7.81
C LYS A 413 -23.68 -15.55 7.46
N TYR A 414 -23.25 -14.95 6.37
CA TYR A 414 -23.64 -13.62 5.92
C TYR A 414 -24.64 -13.63 4.77
N ASN A 415 -25.16 -14.81 4.36
CA ASN A 415 -25.94 -14.95 3.13
C ASN A 415 -27.15 -14.01 3.06
N SER A 416 -27.90 -13.85 4.14
CA SER A 416 -29.19 -13.17 4.09
C SER A 416 -28.99 -11.68 3.88
N SER A 417 -28.07 -11.08 4.65
CA SER A 417 -27.66 -9.68 4.50
C SER A 417 -26.98 -9.44 3.14
N LEU A 418 -26.09 -10.35 2.72
CA LEU A 418 -25.37 -10.19 1.46
C LEU A 418 -26.31 -10.21 0.26
N ILE A 419 -27.23 -11.19 0.20
CA ILE A 419 -28.19 -11.31 -0.91
C ILE A 419 -29.08 -10.07 -0.98
N MET A 420 -29.62 -9.63 0.16
CA MET A 420 -30.45 -8.43 0.24
C MET A 420 -29.71 -7.20 -0.28
N ASN A 421 -28.47 -6.98 0.18
CA ASN A 421 -27.69 -5.82 -0.20
C ASN A 421 -27.27 -5.84 -1.67
N VAL A 422 -26.80 -6.99 -2.18
CA VAL A 422 -26.42 -7.14 -3.58
C VAL A 422 -27.62 -6.88 -4.50
N ASN A 423 -28.81 -7.41 -4.16
CA ASN A 423 -30.03 -7.14 -4.91
C ASN A 423 -30.37 -5.64 -4.97
N LYS A 424 -30.15 -4.90 -3.86
CA LYS A 424 -30.35 -3.45 -3.81
C LYS A 424 -29.36 -2.72 -4.74
N VAL A 425 -28.09 -3.07 -4.72
CA VAL A 425 -27.08 -2.45 -5.59
C VAL A 425 -27.38 -2.73 -7.06
N LEU A 426 -27.72 -3.98 -7.39
CA LEU A 426 -28.05 -4.38 -8.76
C LEU A 426 -29.30 -3.66 -9.28
N SER A 427 -30.35 -3.51 -8.47
CA SER A 427 -31.54 -2.76 -8.91
C SER A 427 -31.20 -1.29 -9.21
N GLN A 428 -30.33 -0.67 -8.43
CA GLN A 428 -29.95 0.74 -8.63
C GLN A 428 -28.97 0.96 -9.79
N THR A 429 -28.09 0.01 -10.05
CA THR A 429 -27.03 0.14 -11.07
C THR A 429 -27.37 -0.48 -12.42
N MET A 430 -28.28 -1.46 -12.46
CA MET A 430 -28.62 -2.22 -13.68
C MET A 430 -29.97 -1.79 -14.31
N LEU A 431 -30.88 -1.14 -13.56
CA LEU A 431 -32.15 -0.64 -14.12
C LEU A 431 -31.98 0.68 -14.90
N GLN A 432 -30.89 1.43 -14.69
CA GLN A 432 -30.61 2.66 -15.45
C GLN A 432 -30.08 2.39 -16.89
N THR A 433 -30.22 1.17 -17.39
CA THR A 433 -29.76 0.76 -18.72
C THR A 433 -30.89 0.65 -19.75
N GLN A 434 -32.13 0.98 -19.38
CA GLN A 434 -33.32 0.79 -20.22
C GLN A 434 -34.10 2.06 -20.56
N ASN A 435 -33.61 3.27 -20.23
CA ASN A 435 -34.22 4.54 -20.67
C ASN A 435 -33.27 5.39 -21.49
#